data_AF-A0A969X2Q0-F1
#
_entry.id   AF-A0A969X2Q0-F1
#
_cell.length_a   1.000
_cell.length_b   1.000
_cell.length_c   1.000
_cell.angle_alpha   90.00
_cell.angle_beta   90.00
_cell.angle_gamma   90.00
#
_symmetry.space_group_name_H-M   'P 1'
#
loop_
_entity.id
_entity.type
_entity.pdbx_description
1 polymer ?
#
loop_
_entity_poly.entity_id
_entity_poly.type
_entity_poly.pdbx_seq_one_letter_code
_entity_poly.pdbx_strand_id
1 'polypeptide(L)'
;MIQINKTEDFKTAIIKLEEIAKTQNSVIMCSEALWWRCHRSMISDYLKLKKWKVLHILSNSKTQEHTYTKPAKIIEEKLIYGK
;
A
#
# COMPACT_ATOMS: atom_id res chain seq x y z
N MET A 1 -15.42 11.11 2.44
CA MET A 1 -14.04 10.94 1.95
C MET A 1 -13.20 10.45 3.12
N ILE A 2 -12.71 9.21 3.08
CA ILE A 2 -11.90 8.65 4.19
C ILE A 2 -10.43 8.78 3.78
N GLN A 3 -9.64 9.42 4.64
CA GLN A 3 -8.19 9.54 4.51
C GLN A 3 -7.53 8.71 5.60
N ILE A 4 -6.97 7.57 5.22
CA ILE A 4 -6.32 6.62 6.13
C ILE A 4 -4.99 7.12 6.71
N ASN A 5 -4.34 8.08 6.05
CA ASN A 5 -3.03 8.60 6.42
C ASN A 5 -3.07 9.73 7.44
N LYS A 6 -4.25 10.00 8.04
CA LYS A 6 -4.42 11.08 9.00
C LYS A 6 -4.02 10.68 10.43
N THR A 7 -4.06 9.39 10.77
CA THR A 7 -3.71 8.94 12.12
C THR A 7 -2.20 8.90 12.30
N GLU A 8 -1.75 9.23 13.51
CA GLU A 8 -0.32 9.22 13.84
C GLU A 8 0.24 7.81 13.88
N ASP A 9 -0.59 6.83 14.30
CA ASP A 9 -0.26 5.42 14.27
C ASP A 9 0.06 4.92 12.86
N PHE A 10 -0.71 5.36 11.85
CA PHE A 10 -0.45 4.98 10.46
C PHE A 10 0.88 5.54 9.98
N LYS A 11 1.16 6.82 10.27
CA LYS A 11 2.42 7.46 9.87
C LYS A 11 3.62 6.79 10.54
N THR A 12 3.52 6.49 11.83
CA THR A 12 4.60 5.83 12.57
C THR A 12 4.85 4.43 12.04
N ALA A 13 3.78 3.65 11.81
CA ALA A 13 3.88 2.30 11.29
C ALA A 13 4.42 2.26 9.85
N ILE A 14 4.01 3.18 8.98
CA ILE A 14 4.47 3.20 7.60
C ILE A 14 5.95 3.59 7.48
N ILE A 15 6.43 4.53 8.30
CA ILE A 15 7.86 4.88 8.38
C ILE A 15 8.67 3.67 8.83
N LYS A 16 8.21 2.96 9.87
CA LYS A 16 8.88 1.74 10.34
C LYS A 16 8.93 0.67 9.24
N LEU A 17 7.86 0.50 8.47
CA LEU A 17 7.83 -0.42 7.34
C LEU A 17 8.84 -0.02 6.27
N GLU A 18 8.95 1.27 5.93
CA GLU A 18 9.92 1.76 4.95
C GLU A 18 11.36 1.50 5.40
N GLU A 19 11.69 1.72 6.68
CA GLU A 19 13.04 1.43 7.22
C GLU A 19 13.39 -0.07 7.15
N ILE A 20 12.43 -0.95 7.43
CA ILE A 20 12.63 -2.39 7.28
C ILE A 20 12.81 -2.75 5.79
N ALA A 21 12.00 -2.17 4.90
CA ALA A 21 12.07 -2.43 3.46
C ALA A 21 13.37 -1.93 2.81
N LYS A 22 14.02 -0.91 3.38
CA LYS A 22 15.35 -0.43 2.94
C LYS A 22 16.48 -1.39 3.30
N THR A 23 16.34 -2.13 4.40
CA THR A 23 17.42 -2.97 4.95
C THR A 23 17.32 -4.43 4.51
N GLN A 24 16.12 -4.91 4.19
CA GLN A 24 15.90 -6.30 3.79
C GLN A 24 14.67 -6.48 2.90
N ASN A 25 14.66 -7.60 2.16
CA ASN A 25 13.51 -8.04 1.38
C ASN A 25 12.31 -8.28 2.31
N SER A 26 11.28 -7.45 2.15
CA SER A 26 10.15 -7.40 3.07
C SER A 26 8.84 -7.70 2.35
N VAL A 27 7.96 -8.43 3.02
CA VAL A 27 6.62 -8.78 2.51
C VAL A 27 5.59 -8.43 3.56
N ILE A 28 4.50 -7.77 3.13
CA ILE A 28 3.31 -7.56 3.94
C ILE A 28 2.24 -8.59 3.56
N MET A 29 1.66 -9.25 4.55
CA MET A 29 0.59 -10.24 4.35
C MET A 29 -0.66 -9.85 5.11
N CYS A 30 -1.81 -10.28 4.62
CA CYS A 30 -3.12 -10.09 5.24
C CYS A 30 -3.89 -11.40 5.13
N SER A 31 -4.96 -11.57 5.92
CA SER A 31 -5.76 -12.81 5.92
C SER A 31 -6.58 -12.99 4.64
N GLU A 32 -6.88 -11.91 3.92
CA GLU A 32 -7.65 -11.96 2.68
C GLU A 32 -6.77 -12.34 1.48
N ALA A 33 -7.23 -13.35 0.73
CA ALA A 33 -6.57 -13.81 -0.48
C ALA A 33 -6.45 -12.72 -1.58
N LEU A 34 -7.47 -11.87 -1.72
CA LEU A 34 -7.55 -10.86 -2.79
C LEU A 34 -7.03 -9.49 -2.32
N TRP A 35 -5.93 -9.02 -2.92
CA TRP A 35 -5.25 -7.80 -2.47
C TRP A 35 -6.06 -6.52 -2.63
N TRP A 36 -6.95 -6.46 -3.62
CA TRP A 36 -7.81 -5.30 -3.89
C TRP A 36 -9.04 -5.22 -2.97
N ARG A 37 -9.28 -6.23 -2.11
CA ARG A 37 -10.42 -6.24 -1.18
C ARG A 37 -10.01 -6.02 0.28
N CYS A 38 -8.73 -5.84 0.57
CA CYS A 38 -8.26 -5.64 1.94
C CYS A 38 -7.40 -4.39 2.09
N HIS A 39 -7.08 -4.05 3.33
CA HIS A 39 -6.35 -2.83 3.70
C HIS A 39 -4.94 -2.75 3.08
N ARG A 40 -4.35 -3.87 2.65
CA ARG A 40 -3.03 -3.86 1.99
C ARG A 40 -3.03 -3.14 0.64
N SER A 41 -4.17 -3.09 -0.05
CA SER A 41 -4.32 -2.25 -1.25
C SER A 41 -3.96 -0.81 -0.94
N MET A 42 -4.46 -0.30 0.19
CA MET A 42 -4.27 1.07 0.58
C MET A 42 -2.84 1.40 1.01
N ILE A 43 -2.19 0.46 1.71
CA ILE A 43 -0.76 0.56 2.06
C ILE A 43 0.08 0.57 0.78
N SER A 44 -0.28 -0.29 -0.19
CA SER A 44 0.41 -0.38 -1.48
C SER A 44 0.27 0.91 -2.30
N ASP A 45 -0.92 1.52 -2.30
CA ASP A 45 -1.17 2.81 -2.96
C ASP A 45 -0.29 3.90 -2.33
N TYR A 46 -0.19 3.94 -0.99
CA TYR A 46 0.66 4.92 -0.28
C TYR A 46 2.15 4.74 -0.62
N LEU A 47 2.66 3.51 -0.59
CA LEU A 47 4.04 3.23 -0.94
C LEU A 47 4.33 3.58 -2.40
N LYS A 48 3.40 3.28 -3.31
CA LYS A 48 3.53 3.65 -4.73
C LYS A 48 3.53 5.17 -4.92
N LEU A 49 2.72 5.92 -4.16
CA LEU A 49 2.77 7.39 -4.12
C LEU A 49 4.14 7.89 -3.65
N LYS A 50 4.76 7.20 -2.69
CA LYS A 50 6.14 7.43 -2.22
C LYS A 50 7.22 6.90 -3.19
N LYS A 51 6.85 6.55 -4.43
CA LYS A 51 7.73 6.04 -5.50
C LYS A 51 8.34 4.66 -5.25
N TRP A 52 7.83 3.91 -4.28
CA TRP A 52 8.24 2.51 -4.11
C TRP A 52 7.65 1.61 -5.20
N LYS A 53 8.43 0.63 -5.64
CA LYS A 53 7.94 -0.45 -6.49
C LYS A 53 7.30 -1.53 -5.63
N VAL A 54 5.97 -1.61 -5.66
CA VAL A 54 5.20 -2.60 -4.90
C VAL A 54 4.78 -3.76 -5.80
N LEU A 55 5.09 -4.99 -5.39
CA LEU A 55 4.76 -6.22 -6.11
C LEU A 55 3.80 -7.09 -5.29
N HIS A 56 2.69 -7.52 -5.89
CA HIS A 56 1.77 -8.49 -5.32
C HIS A 56 2.21 -9.90 -5.71
N ILE A 57 2.48 -10.75 -4.72
CA ILE A 57 2.77 -12.16 -4.93
C ILE A 57 1.43 -12.90 -5.02
N LEU A 58 1.07 -13.38 -6.22
CA LEU A 58 -0.19 -14.07 -6.50
C LEU A 58 -0.03 -15.60 -6.44
N SER A 59 1.15 -16.10 -6.81
CA SER A 59 1.54 -17.50 -6.71
C SER A 59 3.07 -17.64 -6.69
N ASN A 60 3.58 -18.85 -6.53
CA ASN A 60 5.02 -19.15 -6.53
C ASN A 60 5.78 -18.64 -7.75
N SER A 61 5.11 -18.46 -8.90
CA SER A 61 5.72 -18.00 -10.15
C SER A 61 5.10 -16.73 -10.71
N LYS A 62 4.09 -16.16 -10.03
CA LYS A 62 3.36 -14.99 -10.53
C LYS A 62 3.40 -13.86 -9.52
N THR A 63 4.09 -12.79 -9.92
CA THR A 63 4.00 -11.49 -9.28
C THR A 63 3.32 -10.50 -10.21
N GLN A 64 2.60 -9.55 -9.64
CA GLN A 64 1.95 -8.48 -10.39
C GLN A 64 2.30 -7.15 -9.74
N GLU A 65 2.79 -6.20 -10.53
CA GLU A 65 3.03 -4.85 -10.01
C GLU A 65 1.71 -4.21 -9.57
N HIS A 66 1.73 -3.58 -8.40
CA HIS A 66 0.59 -2.81 -7.94
C HIS A 66 0.34 -1.65 -8.89
N THR A 67 -0.82 -1.63 -9.54
CA THR A 67 -1.33 -0.44 -10.22
C THR A 67 -2.14 0.37 -9.21
N TYR A 68 -2.10 1.71 -9.30
CA TYR A 68 -2.96 2.56 -8.47
C TYR A 68 -4.40 2.05 -8.55
N THR A 69 -5.05 1.89 -7.40
CA THR A 69 -6.42 1.37 -7.38
C THR A 69 -7.41 2.38 -7.97
N LYS A 70 -8.44 1.91 -8.68
CA LYS A 70 -9.44 2.77 -9.36
C LYS A 70 -10.11 3.84 -8.48
N PRO A 71 -10.38 3.64 -7.17
CA PRO A 71 -10.96 4.69 -6.34
C PRO A 71 -9.92 5.64 -5.73
N ALA A 72 -8.61 5.42 -5.94
CA ALA A 72 -7.55 6.29 -5.45
C ALA A 72 -7.45 7.53 -6.35
N LYS A 73 -8.01 8.65 -5.89
CA LYS A 73 -7.73 9.96 -6.48
C LYS A 73 -6.54 10.57 -5.76
N ILE A 74 -5.47 10.87 -6.49
CA ILE A 74 -4.35 11.67 -5.99
C ILE A 74 -4.77 13.13 -6.14
N ILE A 75 -5.01 13.81 -5.03
CA ILE A 75 -5.24 15.26 -4.99
C ILE A 75 -4.16 15.85 -4.08
N GLU A 76 -3.29 16.70 -4.62
CA GLU A 76 -2.24 17.41 -3.87
C GLU A 76 -1.39 16.47 -2.98
N GLU A 77 -0.80 15.42 -3.57
CA GLU A 77 0.02 14.42 -2.86
C GLU A 77 -0.72 13.65 -1.74
N LYS A 78 -2.06 13.67 -1.73
CA LYS A 78 -2.88 12.93 -0.77
C LYS A 78 -3.74 11.92 -1.51
N LEU A 79 -3.72 10.68 -1.00
CA LEU A 79 -4.61 9.60 -1.44
C LEU A 79 -5.99 9.80 -0.83
N ILE A 80 -6.99 9.97 -1.69
CA ILE A 80 -8.39 10.11 -1.30
C ILE A 80 -9.17 8.93 -1.87
N TYR A 81 -9.87 8.21 -0.99
CA TYR A 81 -10.79 7.15 -1.38
C TYR A 81 -12.23 7.70 -1.45
N GLY A 82 -12.87 7.52 -2.60
CA GLY A 82 -14.30 7.76 -2.80
C GLY A 82 -15.15 6.79 -1.98
N LYS A 83 -16.34 7.23 -1.57
CA LYS A 83 -17.34 6.38 -0.92
C LYS A 83 -18.04 5.54 -1.99
#